data_AF-A0A645I8K5-F1
#
_entry.id   AF-A0A645I8K5-F1
#
_cell.length_a   1.000
_cell.length_b   1.000
_cell.length_c   1.000
_cell.angle_alpha   90.00
_cell.angle_beta   90.00
_cell.angle_gamma   90.00
#
_symmetry.space_group_name_H-M   'P 1'
#
loop_
_entity.id
_entity.type
_entity.pdbx_description
1 polymer ?
#
loop_
_entity_poly.entity_id
_entity_poly.type
_entity_poly.pdbx_seq_one_letter_code
_entity_poly.pdbx_strand_id
1 'polypeptide(L)'
;MEVLEKAHDNYVKSFDSADRVSNDFAFHRAIAEGCHNPVFKAMLLIVIPDIMTIYQRDRICAPNTAVVEEHTNMLKAIKMRDGELASRLMAEHLQGVVDFAKSRLTQPENELN
;
A
#
# COMPACT_ATOMS: atom_id res chain seq x y z
N MET A 1 -14.33 -11.81 2.20
CA MET A 1 -13.51 -12.11 1.01
C MET A 1 -13.94 -11.23 -0.17
N GLU A 2 -15.22 -11.22 -0.54
CA GLU A 2 -15.76 -10.40 -1.65
C GLU A 2 -15.32 -8.92 -1.65
N VAL A 3 -15.32 -8.26 -0.48
CA VAL A 3 -14.88 -6.86 -0.35
C VAL A 3 -13.41 -6.67 -0.76
N LEU A 4 -12.53 -7.59 -0.35
CA LEU A 4 -11.10 -7.52 -0.64
C LEU A 4 -10.82 -7.79 -2.13
N GLU A 5 -11.51 -8.78 -2.71
CA GLU A 5 -11.41 -9.08 -4.14
C GLU A 5 -11.88 -7.90 -5.00
N LYS A 6 -13.01 -7.29 -4.63
CA LYS A 6 -13.52 -6.09 -5.31
C LYS A 6 -12.56 -4.90 -5.20
N ALA A 7 -11.93 -4.71 -4.03
CA ALA A 7 -10.94 -3.65 -3.85
C ALA A 7 -9.70 -3.88 -4.72
N HIS A 8 -9.23 -5.13 -4.83
CA HIS A 8 -8.14 -5.51 -5.74
C HIS A 8 -8.51 -5.27 -7.21
N ASP A 9 -9.69 -5.72 -7.64
CA ASP A 9 -10.16 -5.50 -9.01
C ASP A 9 -10.21 -4.01 -9.38
N ASN A 10 -10.69 -3.17 -8.46
CA ASN A 10 -10.73 -1.72 -8.68
C ASN A 10 -9.32 -1.13 -8.79
N TYR A 11 -8.40 -1.58 -7.93
CA TYR A 11 -7.00 -1.18 -8.00
C TYR A 11 -6.38 -1.52 -9.37
N VAL A 12 -6.51 -2.78 -9.82
CA VAL A 12 -6.00 -3.23 -11.12
C VAL A 12 -6.59 -2.39 -12.27
N LYS A 13 -7.89 -2.14 -12.27
CA LYS A 13 -8.57 -1.34 -13.30
C LYS A 13 -8.16 0.13 -13.30
N SER A 14 -7.76 0.66 -12.14
CA SER A 14 -7.34 2.04 -11.95
C SER A 14 -5.83 2.28 -12.16
N PHE A 15 -5.07 1.26 -12.57
CA PHE A 15 -3.61 1.31 -12.61
C PHE A 15 -3.03 2.53 -13.36
N ASP A 16 -3.61 2.88 -14.51
CA ASP A 16 -3.20 4.03 -15.32
C ASP A 16 -4.04 5.29 -15.07
N SER A 17 -4.86 5.32 -14.01
CA SER A 17 -5.72 6.46 -13.68
C SER A 17 -5.21 7.26 -12.48
N ALA A 18 -5.74 8.48 -12.34
CA ALA A 18 -5.49 9.32 -11.16
C ALA A 18 -5.99 8.69 -9.85
N ASP A 19 -6.92 7.73 -9.95
CA ASP A 19 -7.51 7.05 -8.81
C ASP A 19 -6.67 5.87 -8.31
N ARG A 20 -5.56 5.52 -8.99
CA ARG A 20 -4.70 4.39 -8.59
C ARG A 20 -4.37 4.41 -7.11
N VAL A 21 -3.90 5.55 -6.62
CA VAL A 21 -3.45 5.69 -5.22
C VAL A 21 -4.62 5.53 -4.26
N SER A 22 -5.78 6.10 -4.57
CA SER A 22 -6.98 5.93 -3.75
C SER A 22 -7.44 4.47 -3.69
N ASN A 23 -7.34 3.72 -4.80
CA ASN A 23 -7.70 2.30 -4.84
C ASN A 23 -6.65 1.41 -4.16
N ASP A 24 -5.37 1.78 -4.18
CA ASP A 24 -4.28 1.14 -3.41
C ASP A 24 -4.60 1.19 -1.91
N PHE A 25 -4.92 2.37 -1.39
CA PHE A 25 -5.35 2.53 0.00
C PHE A 25 -6.66 1.80 0.32
N ALA A 26 -7.61 1.75 -0.62
CA ALA A 26 -8.84 0.98 -0.45
C ALA A 26 -8.56 -0.52 -0.31
N PHE A 27 -7.59 -1.05 -1.04
CA PHE A 27 -7.13 -2.44 -0.90
C PHE A 27 -6.49 -2.69 0.47
N HIS A 28 -5.54 -1.86 0.90
CA HIS A 28 -4.93 -1.98 2.23
C HIS A 28 -5.97 -1.88 3.36
N ARG A 29 -6.94 -0.98 3.23
CA ARG A 29 -8.06 -0.87 4.17
C ARG A 29 -8.90 -2.14 4.21
N ALA A 30 -9.20 -2.75 3.07
CA ALA A 30 -9.98 -3.99 3.01
C ALA A 30 -9.27 -5.15 3.72
N ILE A 31 -7.92 -5.22 3.65
CA ILE A 31 -7.12 -6.18 4.43
C ILE A 31 -7.27 -5.91 5.92
N ALA A 32 -7.05 -4.67 6.36
CA ALA A 32 -7.12 -4.30 7.78
C ALA A 32 -8.52 -4.53 8.38
N GLU A 33 -9.58 -4.26 7.62
CA GLU A 33 -10.96 -4.55 8.03
C GLU A 33 -11.22 -6.06 8.15
N GLY A 34 -10.59 -6.88 7.30
CA GLY A 34 -10.63 -8.34 7.37
C GLY A 34 -9.98 -8.94 8.62
N CYS A 35 -9.13 -8.19 9.32
CA CYS A 35 -8.56 -8.63 10.60
C CYS A 35 -9.55 -8.57 11.77
N HIS A 36 -10.72 -7.92 11.60
CA HIS A 36 -11.72 -7.72 12.65
C HIS A 36 -11.17 -7.10 13.95
N ASN A 37 -10.06 -6.37 13.85
CA ASN A 37 -9.43 -5.67 14.96
C ASN A 37 -9.61 -4.15 14.76
N PRO A 38 -10.40 -3.48 15.61
CA PRO A 38 -10.68 -2.05 15.45
C PRO A 38 -9.44 -1.17 15.64
N VAL A 39 -8.42 -1.63 16.38
CA VAL A 39 -7.17 -0.89 16.59
C VAL A 39 -6.38 -0.81 15.29
N PHE A 40 -6.17 -1.93 14.58
CA PHE A 40 -5.44 -1.93 13.31
C PHE A 40 -6.13 -1.06 12.25
N LYS A 41 -7.47 -1.12 12.19
CA LYS A 41 -8.25 -0.24 11.32
C LYS A 41 -8.03 1.24 11.67
N ALA A 42 -8.12 1.60 12.94
CA ALA A 42 -7.95 2.99 13.38
C ALA A 42 -6.53 3.50 13.11
N MET A 43 -5.51 2.70 13.43
CA MET A 43 -4.11 3.05 13.16
C MET A 43 -3.88 3.30 11.66
N LEU A 44 -4.39 2.41 10.79
CA LEU A 44 -4.26 2.58 9.35
C LEU A 44 -4.92 3.89 8.88
N LEU A 45 -6.16 4.17 9.32
CA LEU A 45 -6.86 5.41 8.94
C LEU A 45 -6.17 6.69 9.41
N ILE A 46 -5.42 6.64 10.52
CA ILE A 46 -4.64 7.78 11.02
C ILE A 46 -3.40 8.03 10.15
N VAL A 47 -2.71 6.98 9.70
CA VAL A 47 -1.46 7.15 8.94
C VAL A 47 -1.67 7.37 7.44
N ILE A 48 -2.81 6.95 6.88
CA ILE A 48 -3.12 7.08 5.45
C ILE A 48 -2.96 8.53 4.91
N PRO A 49 -3.51 9.57 5.55
CA PRO A 49 -3.40 10.95 5.06
C PRO A 49 -1.95 11.44 4.91
N ASP A 50 -1.10 11.07 5.86
CA ASP A 50 0.31 11.45 5.86
C ASP A 50 1.06 10.73 4.73
N ILE A 51 0.83 9.42 4.57
CA ILE A 51 1.41 8.62 3.48
C ILE A 51 0.95 9.16 2.12
N MET A 52 -0.34 9.48 1.97
CA MET A 52 -0.89 10.05 0.74
C MET A 52 -0.19 11.37 0.36
N THR A 53 0.04 12.24 1.34
CA THR A 53 0.74 13.52 1.14
C THR A 53 2.17 13.31 0.65
N ILE A 54 2.89 12.34 1.22
CA ILE A 54 4.25 11.96 0.79
C ILE A 54 4.22 11.42 -0.65
N TYR A 55 3.28 10.53 -0.97
CA TYR A 55 3.13 9.95 -2.31
C TYR A 55 2.85 11.01 -3.39
N GLN A 56 1.97 11.97 -3.09
CA GLN A 56 1.64 13.07 -4.01
C GLN A 56 2.82 14.02 -4.21
N ARG A 57 3.53 14.37 -3.14
CA ARG A 57 4.68 15.29 -3.18
C ARG A 57 5.87 14.69 -3.92
N ASP A 58 6.22 13.45 -3.59
CA ASP A 58 7.48 12.84 -4.00
C ASP A 58 7.35 11.96 -5.26
N ARG A 59 6.13 11.83 -5.82
CA ARG A 59 5.82 11.01 -7.02
C ARG A 59 6.41 9.60 -6.97
N ILE A 60 6.43 9.01 -5.77
CA ILE A 60 7.09 7.71 -5.49
C ILE A 60 6.53 6.57 -6.35
N CYS A 61 5.31 6.72 -6.88
CA CYS A 61 4.74 5.77 -7.82
C CYS A 61 4.67 6.33 -9.24
N ALA A 62 5.75 6.15 -10.01
CA ALA A 62 5.54 5.87 -11.43
C ALA A 62 4.69 4.57 -11.54
N PRO A 63 3.73 4.47 -12.48
CA PRO A 63 3.02 3.22 -12.71
C PRO A 63 4.02 2.09 -12.93
N ASN A 64 3.97 1.04 -12.10
CA ASN A 64 4.82 -0.13 -12.22
C ASN A 64 3.97 -1.41 -12.13
N THR A 65 3.96 -2.18 -13.21
CA THR A 65 3.19 -3.42 -13.31
C THR A 65 3.62 -4.47 -12.29
N ALA A 66 4.87 -4.42 -11.80
CA ALA A 66 5.33 -5.30 -10.73
C ALA A 66 4.52 -5.14 -9.43
N VAL A 67 4.07 -3.91 -9.12
CA VAL A 67 3.29 -3.63 -7.91
C VAL A 67 1.89 -4.26 -8.00
N VAL A 68 1.33 -4.36 -9.21
CA VAL A 68 0.06 -5.09 -9.44
C VAL A 68 0.21 -6.58 -9.19
N GLU A 69 1.35 -7.16 -9.56
CA GLU A 69 1.64 -8.57 -9.28
C GLU A 69 1.83 -8.82 -7.78
N GLU A 70 2.52 -7.93 -7.07
CA GLU A 70 2.66 -7.99 -5.59
C GLU A 70 1.28 -8.03 -4.91
N HIS A 71 0.39 -7.11 -5.26
CA HIS A 71 -1.00 -7.06 -4.78
C HIS A 71 -1.78 -8.34 -5.08
N THR A 72 -1.61 -8.88 -6.28
CA THR A 72 -2.24 -10.14 -6.69
C THR A 72 -1.73 -11.32 -5.88
N ASN A 73 -0.43 -11.38 -5.58
CA ASN A 73 0.17 -12.43 -4.77
C ASN A 73 -0.26 -12.34 -3.31
N MET A 74 -0.36 -11.13 -2.76
CA MET A 74 -0.94 -10.90 -1.42
C MET A 74 -2.37 -11.41 -1.32
N LEU A 75 -3.23 -11.08 -2.30
CA LEU A 75 -4.61 -11.57 -2.35
C LEU A 75 -4.67 -13.11 -2.38
N LYS A 76 -3.84 -13.75 -3.19
CA LYS A 76 -3.76 -15.23 -3.25
C LYS A 76 -3.36 -15.84 -1.90
N ALA A 77 -2.33 -15.31 -1.25
CA ALA A 77 -1.89 -15.77 0.06
C ALA A 77 -3.01 -15.65 1.11
N ILE A 78 -3.70 -14.51 1.13
CA ILE A 78 -4.85 -14.27 2.02
C ILE A 78 -6.00 -15.27 1.72
N LYS A 79 -6.30 -15.54 0.45
CA LYS A 79 -7.32 -16.54 0.05
C LYS A 79 -6.96 -17.96 0.49
N MET A 80 -5.67 -18.29 0.46
CA MET A 80 -5.14 -19.57 0.96
C MET A 80 -5.07 -19.63 2.49
N ARG A 81 -5.38 -18.53 3.20
CA ARG A 81 -5.22 -18.38 4.65
C ARG A 81 -3.77 -18.58 5.13
N ASP A 82 -2.80 -18.30 4.26
CA ASP A 82 -1.38 -18.32 4.60
C ASP A 82 -0.95 -16.94 5.10
N GLY A 83 -1.10 -16.73 6.42
CA GLY A 83 -0.79 -15.45 7.06
C GLY A 83 0.69 -15.09 7.04
N GLU A 84 1.58 -16.09 7.13
CA GLU A 84 3.04 -15.90 7.07
C GLU A 84 3.47 -15.42 5.68
N LEU A 85 2.97 -16.08 4.63
CA LEU A 85 3.21 -15.64 3.26
C LEU A 85 2.65 -14.25 2.99
N ALA A 86 1.42 -13.98 3.42
CA ALA A 86 0.80 -12.66 3.24
C ALA A 86 1.60 -11.55 3.95
N SER A 87 2.06 -11.80 5.18
CA SER A 87 2.86 -10.85 5.94
C SER A 87 4.21 -10.56 5.28
N ARG A 88 4.89 -11.61 4.78
CA ARG A 88 6.18 -11.46 4.09
C ARG A 88 6.03 -10.68 2.79
N LEU A 89 5.02 -10.99 1.97
CA LEU A 89 4.74 -10.25 0.73
C LEU A 89 4.42 -8.77 0.99
N MET A 90 3.68 -8.46 2.06
CA MET A 90 3.41 -7.07 2.46
C MET A 90 4.68 -6.34 2.90
N ALA A 91 5.58 -7.01 3.62
CA ALA A 91 6.86 -6.42 4.03
C ALA A 91 7.78 -6.15 2.82
N GLU A 92 7.85 -7.08 1.87
CA GLU A 92 8.59 -6.93 0.61
C GLU A 92 8.04 -5.76 -0.22
N HIS A 93 6.71 -5.68 -0.36
CA HIS A 93 6.03 -4.57 -1.02
C HIS A 93 6.37 -3.20 -0.41
N LEU A 94 6.42 -3.11 0.93
CA LEU A 94 6.71 -1.86 1.65
C LEU A 94 8.19 -1.47 1.62
N GLN A 95 9.09 -2.38 1.27
CA GLN A 95 10.54 -2.19 1.35
C GLN A 95 11.01 -0.96 0.55
N GLY A 96 10.48 -0.74 -0.66
CA GLY A 96 10.81 0.41 -1.48
C GLY A 96 10.46 1.75 -0.83
N VAL A 97 9.32 1.81 -0.12
CA VAL A 97 8.87 3.00 0.62
C VAL A 97 9.77 3.24 1.84
N VAL A 98 10.12 2.17 2.55
CA VAL A 98 11.02 2.25 3.71
C VAL A 98 12.40 2.74 3.32
N ASP A 99 12.95 2.23 2.22
CA ASP A 99 14.28 2.65 1.74
C ASP A 99 14.27 4.07 1.21
N PHE A 100 13.19 4.48 0.53
CA PHE A 100 12.96 5.89 0.20
C PHE A 100 12.94 6.77 1.46
N ALA A 101 12.17 6.40 2.48
CA ALA A 101 12.07 7.16 3.73
C ALA A 101 13.43 7.27 4.44
N LYS A 102 14.19 6.17 4.53
CA LYS A 102 15.56 6.17 5.06
C LYS A 102 16.47 7.12 4.30
N SER A 103 16.40 7.11 2.96
CA SER A 103 17.25 7.98 2.13
C SER A 103 17.00 9.47 2.45
N ARG A 104 15.74 9.86 2.69
CA ARG A 104 15.35 11.23 3.09
C ARG A 104 15.84 11.60 4.49
N LEU A 105 15.80 10.67 5.45
CA LEU A 105 16.31 10.90 6.81
C LEU A 105 17.85 11.05 6.86
N THR A 106 18.55 10.46 5.89
CA THR A 106 20.01 10.57 5.77
C THR A 106 20.47 11.77 4.94
N GLN A 107 19.57 12.50 4.30
CA GLN A 107 19.94 13.76 3.63
C GLN A 107 19.95 14.89 4.66
N PRO A 108 21.07 15.62 4.85
CA PRO A 108 21.08 16.81 5.67
C PRO A 108 20.13 17.85 5.04
N GLU A 109 19.38 18.58 5.87
CA GLU A 109 18.58 19.73 5.44
C GLU A 109 19.47 20.78 4.77
N ASN A 110 19.56 20.73 3.44
CA ASN A 110 20.15 21.71 2.53
C ASN A 110 19.36 21.51 1.22
N GLU A 111 18.54 22.40 0.69
CA GLU A 111 18.52 23.85 0.71
C GLU A 111 17.06 24.32 0.58
N LEU A 112 16.60 25.16 1.51
CA LEU A 112 15.59 26.17 1.23
C LEU A 112 16.36 27.36 0.65
N ASN A 113 16.33 27.52 -0.68
CA ASN A 113 16.56 28.78 -1.38
C ASN A 113 15.47 28.93 -2.43
#